data_AF-A0A960P9D5-F1
#
_entry.id   AF-A0A960P9D5-F1
#
_cell.length_a   1.000
_cell.length_b   1.000
_cell.length_c   1.000
_cell.angle_alpha   90.00
_cell.angle_beta   90.00
_cell.angle_gamma   90.00
#
_symmetry.space_group_name_H-M   'P 1'
#
loop_
_entity.id
_entity.type
_entity.pdbx_description
1 polymer ?
#
loop_
_entity_poly.entity_id
_entity_poly.type
_entity_poly.pdbx_seq_one_letter_code
_entity_poly.pdbx_strand_id
1 'polypeptide(L)'
;AAEQVVWEVVREEVTAGRQAYVVCPLVEESEKLEVSSAEETLDRLRAGALDGLSLDLLHGRVGAADKERVMAEFRAGKIQVLVATTVIEVGVDVPNATVMVILDADRFGIAQLHQLRGRVGRGSARSRCFLVGAGATEEAQERLSAMVRTTDGFELAEVDLDLRGEGTLMGERQKGRNDLRLASLRRDREWVARARAAAFSIVDDDPELAGHPALRDEVELLLGADEADNLLKS
;
A
#
# COMPACT_ATOMS: atom_id res chain seq x y z
N ALA A 1 10.36 21.53 11.12
CA ALA A 1 11.19 20.99 12.22
C ALA A 1 11.44 19.50 12.03
N ALA A 2 10.42 18.63 11.97
CA ALA A 2 10.60 17.19 11.77
C ALA A 2 11.13 16.80 10.37
N GLU A 3 10.61 17.43 9.31
CA GLU A 3 11.07 17.14 7.93
C GLU A 3 12.55 17.51 7.71
N GLN A 4 13.04 18.57 8.37
CA GLN A 4 14.44 18.99 8.28
C GLN A 4 15.40 17.89 8.77
N VAL A 5 15.04 17.20 9.85
CA VAL A 5 15.83 16.09 10.41
C VAL A 5 15.93 14.94 9.41
N VAL A 6 14.88 14.68 8.62
CA VAL A 6 14.91 13.65 7.57
C VAL A 6 15.96 14.01 6.52
N TRP A 7 15.99 15.27 6.06
CA TRP A 7 16.95 15.70 5.05
C TRP A 7 18.40 15.74 5.55
N GLU A 8 18.61 16.05 6.84
CA GLU A 8 19.92 15.93 7.49
C GLU A 8 20.42 14.48 7.43
N VAL A 9 19.57 13.51 7.79
CA VAL A 9 19.93 12.08 7.70
C VAL A 9 20.21 11.65 6.26
N VAL A 10 19.40 12.10 5.28
CA VAL A 10 19.65 11.82 3.86
C VAL A 10 21.02 12.34 3.44
N ARG A 11 21.35 13.59 3.81
CA ARG A 11 22.64 14.21 3.46
C ARG A 11 23.82 13.48 4.11
N GLU A 12 23.71 13.09 5.38
CA GLU A 12 24.74 12.30 6.08
C GLU A 12 25.00 10.96 5.39
N GLU A 13 23.93 10.23 5.06
CA GLU A 13 24.02 8.92 4.41
C GLU A 13 24.65 9.03 3.01
N VAL A 14 24.20 10.02 2.23
CA VAL A 14 24.71 10.29 0.90
C VAL A 14 26.18 10.73 0.90
N THR A 15 26.57 11.59 1.84
CA THR A 15 27.95 12.05 1.98
C THR A 15 28.88 10.92 2.41
N ALA A 16 28.35 9.91 3.11
CA ALA A 16 29.05 8.68 3.43
C ALA A 16 29.08 7.66 2.26
N GLY A 17 28.74 8.09 1.03
CA GLY A 17 28.82 7.29 -0.19
C GLY A 17 27.60 6.41 -0.47
N ARG A 18 26.51 6.57 0.28
CA ARG A 18 25.26 5.82 0.09
C ARG A 18 24.29 6.60 -0.77
N GLN A 19 23.11 6.02 -1.00
CA GLN A 19 22.10 6.63 -1.87
C GLN A 19 20.72 6.63 -1.21
N ALA A 20 19.84 7.50 -1.70
CA ALA A 20 18.49 7.65 -1.18
C ALA A 20 17.43 7.65 -2.29
N TYR A 21 16.26 7.15 -1.96
CA TYR A 21 15.03 7.34 -2.73
C TYR A 21 14.15 8.37 -2.03
N VAL A 22 13.53 9.25 -2.81
CA VAL A 22 12.47 10.16 -2.36
C VAL A 22 11.24 9.90 -3.23
N VAL A 23 10.16 9.40 -2.62
CA VAL A 23 8.94 9.00 -3.32
C VAL A 23 7.86 10.04 -3.07
N CYS A 24 7.33 10.60 -4.16
CA CYS A 24 6.19 11.51 -4.14
C CYS A 24 4.88 10.74 -4.39
N PRO A 25 3.77 11.13 -3.74
CA PRO A 25 2.46 10.51 -3.93
C PRO A 25 1.93 10.68 -5.35
N LEU A 26 1.00 9.81 -5.74
CA LEU A 26 0.12 10.07 -6.88
C LEU A 26 -0.89 11.15 -6.50
N VAL A 27 -1.18 12.05 -7.44
CA VAL A 27 -2.24 13.06 -7.29
C VAL A 27 -3.40 12.61 -8.18
N GLU A 28 -4.50 12.19 -7.55
CA GLU A 28 -5.68 11.62 -8.20
C GLU A 28 -6.33 12.55 -9.26
N GLU A 29 -5.97 13.84 -9.27
CA GLU A 29 -6.56 14.85 -10.13
C GLU A 29 -6.01 14.85 -11.58
N SER A 30 -4.82 14.27 -11.85
CA SER A 30 -4.24 14.10 -13.21
C SER A 30 -2.76 13.68 -13.19
N GLU A 31 -2.34 12.80 -14.11
CA GLU A 31 -0.91 12.49 -14.37
C GLU A 31 -0.05 13.74 -14.64
N LYS A 32 -0.63 14.87 -15.10
CA LYS A 32 0.11 16.12 -15.28
C LYS A 32 0.50 16.75 -13.94
N LEU A 33 -0.36 16.64 -12.94
CA LEU A 33 -0.11 17.17 -11.60
C LEU A 33 0.93 16.32 -10.87
N GLU A 34 0.98 15.01 -11.12
CA GLU A 34 2.02 14.12 -10.57
C GLU A 34 3.43 14.51 -11.02
N VAL A 35 3.61 14.74 -12.33
CA VAL A 35 4.90 15.16 -12.88
C VAL A 35 5.32 16.50 -12.30
N SER A 36 4.39 17.48 -12.25
CA SER A 36 4.64 18.80 -11.66
C SER A 36 5.09 18.67 -10.20
N SER A 37 4.41 17.85 -9.39
CA SER A 37 4.72 17.69 -7.98
C SER A 37 6.11 17.07 -7.74
N ALA A 38 6.50 16.09 -8.56
CA ALA A 38 7.80 15.46 -8.44
C ALA A 38 8.95 16.36 -8.96
N GLU A 39 8.72 17.12 -10.03
CA GLU A 39 9.64 18.16 -10.53
C GLU A 39 9.82 19.29 -9.50
N GLU A 40 8.73 19.81 -8.93
CA GLU A 40 8.77 20.84 -7.88
C GLU A 40 9.52 20.33 -6.63
N THR A 41 9.31 19.07 -6.26
CA THR A 41 10.04 18.45 -5.14
C THR A 41 11.53 18.36 -5.44
N LEU A 42 11.90 17.92 -6.65
CA LEU A 42 13.29 17.87 -7.09
C LEU A 42 13.95 19.24 -6.99
N ASP A 43 13.32 20.28 -7.56
CA ASP A 43 13.85 21.64 -7.59
C ASP A 43 13.97 22.22 -6.18
N ARG A 44 12.97 22.02 -5.33
CA ARG A 44 12.98 22.45 -3.92
C ARG A 44 14.12 21.80 -3.14
N LEU A 45 14.34 20.50 -3.32
CA LEU A 45 15.42 19.78 -2.63
C LEU A 45 16.79 20.20 -3.14
N ARG A 46 16.93 20.33 -4.46
CA ARG A 46 18.17 20.77 -5.12
C ARG A 46 18.56 22.19 -4.74
N ALA A 47 17.62 23.10 -4.60
CA ALA A 47 17.86 24.49 -4.18
C ALA A 47 17.95 24.67 -2.65
N GLY A 48 17.70 23.63 -1.87
CA GLY A 48 17.51 23.72 -0.42
C GLY A 48 18.28 22.66 0.36
N ALA A 49 17.53 21.76 1.00
CA ALA A 49 18.07 20.84 2.00
C ALA A 49 19.10 19.84 1.44
N LEU A 50 19.10 19.60 0.13
CA LEU A 50 20.02 18.70 -0.56
C LEU A 50 20.88 19.43 -1.61
N ASP A 51 21.05 20.75 -1.46
CA ASP A 51 21.97 21.54 -2.28
C ASP A 51 23.38 20.93 -2.29
N GLY A 52 24.03 20.98 -3.46
CA GLY A 52 25.34 20.39 -3.74
C GLY A 52 25.36 18.88 -3.97
N LEU A 53 24.23 18.18 -3.86
CA LEU A 53 24.14 16.73 -4.14
C LEU A 53 23.64 16.45 -5.56
N SER A 54 23.98 15.27 -6.08
CA SER A 54 23.52 14.79 -7.38
C SER A 54 22.11 14.19 -7.27
N LEU A 55 21.12 14.94 -7.75
CA LEU A 55 19.70 14.57 -7.72
C LEU A 55 19.19 14.37 -9.15
N ASP A 56 18.36 13.36 -9.38
CA ASP A 56 17.63 13.18 -10.63
C ASP A 56 16.20 12.68 -10.37
N LEU A 57 15.37 12.67 -11.41
CA LEU A 57 13.93 12.40 -11.33
C LEU A 57 13.52 11.22 -12.23
N LEU A 58 12.61 10.39 -11.72
CA LEU A 58 11.98 9.32 -12.48
C LEU A 58 10.46 9.32 -12.26
N HIS A 59 9.71 9.51 -13.34
CA HIS A 59 8.25 9.45 -13.34
C HIS A 59 7.71 8.73 -14.59
N GLY A 60 6.40 8.49 -14.63
CA GLY A 60 5.73 7.74 -15.71
C GLY A 60 6.04 8.24 -17.11
N ARG A 61 6.13 9.57 -17.30
CA ARG A 61 6.38 10.20 -18.60
C ARG A 61 7.83 10.21 -19.11
N VAL A 62 8.80 9.77 -18.30
CA VAL A 62 10.18 9.67 -18.77
C VAL A 62 10.23 8.58 -19.85
N GLY A 63 10.83 8.88 -21.00
CA GLY A 63 11.00 7.91 -22.09
C GLY A 63 11.82 6.70 -21.64
N ALA A 64 11.63 5.54 -22.28
CA ALA A 64 12.31 4.30 -21.87
C ALA A 64 13.85 4.44 -21.83
N ALA A 65 14.44 5.09 -22.86
CA ALA A 65 15.87 5.32 -22.93
C ALA A 65 16.39 6.20 -21.78
N ASP A 66 15.65 7.25 -21.41
CA ASP A 66 16.01 8.13 -20.30
C ASP A 66 15.83 7.41 -18.96
N LYS A 67 14.77 6.61 -18.78
CA LYS A 67 14.61 5.77 -17.58
C LYS A 67 15.80 4.83 -17.41
N GLU A 68 16.24 4.17 -18.47
CA GLU A 68 17.42 3.29 -18.42
C GLU A 68 18.70 4.06 -18.07
N ARG A 69 18.90 5.23 -18.66
CA ARG A 69 20.05 6.11 -18.37
C ARG A 69 20.07 6.53 -16.90
N VAL A 70 18.98 7.11 -16.41
CA VAL A 70 18.84 7.57 -15.01
C VAL A 70 19.08 6.40 -14.06
N MET A 71 18.49 5.23 -14.33
CA MET A 71 18.69 4.06 -13.47
C MET A 71 20.11 3.49 -13.56
N ALA A 72 20.79 3.57 -14.70
CA ALA A 72 22.20 3.18 -14.82
C ALA A 72 23.11 4.12 -14.03
N GLU A 73 22.87 5.44 -14.12
CA GLU A 73 23.60 6.46 -13.37
C GLU A 73 23.36 6.34 -11.87
N PHE A 74 22.13 6.04 -11.44
CA PHE A 74 21.80 5.74 -10.06
C PHE A 74 22.49 4.47 -9.59
N ARG A 75 22.43 3.35 -10.32
CA ARG A 75 23.19 2.13 -9.93
C ARG A 75 24.70 2.35 -9.82
N ALA A 76 25.25 3.25 -10.63
CA ALA A 76 26.67 3.60 -10.62
C ALA A 76 27.05 4.60 -9.50
N GLY A 77 26.10 5.06 -8.68
CA GLY A 77 26.34 6.05 -7.63
C GLY A 77 26.57 7.48 -8.14
N LYS A 78 26.36 7.75 -9.44
CA LYS A 78 26.49 9.09 -10.02
C LYS A 78 25.34 10.00 -9.62
N ILE A 79 24.15 9.42 -9.49
CA ILE A 79 22.98 10.06 -8.86
C ILE A 79 22.94 9.56 -7.42
N GLN A 80 22.96 10.50 -6.49
CA GLN A 80 22.98 10.21 -5.06
C GLN A 80 21.56 10.08 -4.48
N VAL A 81 20.63 10.89 -5.00
CA VAL A 81 19.23 10.89 -4.56
C VAL A 81 18.33 10.81 -5.78
N LEU A 82 17.50 9.78 -5.84
CA LEU A 82 16.50 9.61 -6.90
C LEU A 82 15.13 10.03 -6.39
N VAL A 83 14.60 11.13 -6.92
CA VAL A 83 13.21 11.53 -6.72
C VAL A 83 12.36 10.75 -7.70
N ALA A 84 11.24 10.18 -7.25
CA ALA A 84 10.37 9.43 -8.13
C ALA A 84 8.91 9.48 -7.70
N THR A 85 8.00 9.26 -8.64
CA THR A 85 6.61 8.92 -8.32
C THR A 85 6.49 7.42 -8.05
N THR A 86 5.29 6.95 -7.73
CA THR A 86 5.01 5.51 -7.47
C THR A 86 5.25 4.60 -8.68
N VAL A 87 5.61 5.18 -9.83
CA VAL A 87 6.12 4.49 -11.03
C VAL A 87 7.51 3.88 -10.82
N ILE A 88 8.03 3.81 -9.58
CA ILE A 88 8.92 2.69 -9.20
C ILE A 88 8.11 1.37 -9.15
N GLU A 89 7.28 1.12 -10.17
CA GLU A 89 6.71 -0.18 -10.44
C GLU A 89 7.82 -1.05 -11.01
N VAL A 90 8.31 -1.92 -10.14
CA VAL A 90 8.97 -3.21 -10.43
C VAL A 90 10.40 -3.14 -11.01
N GLY A 91 11.39 -3.45 -10.16
CA GLY A 91 12.50 -4.31 -10.57
C GLY A 91 13.94 -3.80 -10.35
N VAL A 92 14.15 -2.63 -9.75
CA VAL A 92 15.52 -2.13 -9.58
C VAL A 92 15.81 -1.78 -8.12
N ASP A 93 16.20 -2.80 -7.36
CA ASP A 93 16.77 -2.59 -6.04
C ASP A 93 18.25 -2.21 -6.21
N VAL A 94 18.67 -1.09 -5.60
CA VAL A 94 20.08 -0.68 -5.56
C VAL A 94 20.63 -0.98 -4.17
N PRO A 95 21.55 -1.96 -3.98
CA PRO A 95 22.03 -2.35 -2.66
C PRO A 95 22.67 -1.22 -1.84
N ASN A 96 23.19 -0.19 -2.51
CA ASN A 96 23.79 0.99 -1.89
C ASN A 96 22.76 2.06 -1.46
N ALA A 97 21.48 1.89 -1.84
CA ALA A 97 20.41 2.76 -1.38
C ALA A 97 19.97 2.35 0.03
N THR A 98 20.27 3.19 1.01
CA THR A 98 20.00 2.92 2.44
C THR A 98 18.90 3.78 3.02
N VAL A 99 18.46 4.82 2.32
CA VAL A 99 17.39 5.69 2.79
C VAL A 99 16.23 5.69 1.81
N MET A 100 15.04 5.44 2.34
CA MET A 100 13.76 5.64 1.65
C MET A 100 13.03 6.78 2.35
N VAL A 101 12.62 7.81 1.61
CA VAL A 101 11.76 8.87 2.11
C VAL A 101 10.47 8.83 1.30
N ILE A 102 9.34 8.66 1.96
CA ILE A 102 8.01 8.68 1.33
C ILE A 102 7.32 9.95 1.80
N LEU A 103 7.12 10.89 0.87
CA LEU A 103 6.42 12.14 1.11
C LEU A 103 4.90 11.92 1.03
N ASP A 104 4.16 12.70 1.82
CA ASP A 104 2.71 12.57 2.00
C ASP A 104 2.25 11.11 2.13
N ALA A 105 2.95 10.35 2.98
CA ALA A 105 2.78 8.91 3.17
C ALA A 105 1.34 8.52 3.56
N ASP A 106 0.56 9.46 4.10
CA ASP A 106 -0.87 9.33 4.40
C ASP A 106 -1.73 9.08 3.15
N ARG A 107 -1.25 9.42 1.95
CA ARG A 107 -1.92 9.15 0.67
C ARG A 107 -1.71 7.72 0.15
N PHE A 108 -0.85 6.94 0.78
CA PHE A 108 -0.53 5.59 0.35
C PHE A 108 -1.25 4.54 1.20
N GLY A 109 -1.65 3.44 0.55
CA GLY A 109 -2.12 2.25 1.26
C GLY A 109 -0.96 1.50 1.94
N ILE A 110 -1.27 0.69 2.97
CA ILE A 110 -0.25 -0.10 3.70
C ILE A 110 0.57 -0.97 2.76
N ALA A 111 -0.10 -1.66 1.84
CA ALA A 111 0.58 -2.55 0.89
C ALA A 111 1.62 -1.80 0.04
N GLN A 112 1.30 -0.59 -0.44
CA GLN A 112 2.23 0.23 -1.23
C GLN A 112 3.41 0.70 -0.38
N LEU A 113 3.14 1.20 0.83
CA LEU A 113 4.20 1.61 1.77
C LEU A 113 5.12 0.44 2.11
N HIS A 114 4.57 -0.76 2.29
CA HIS A 114 5.32 -1.97 2.56
C HIS A 114 6.24 -2.37 1.39
N GLN A 115 5.72 -2.30 0.17
CA GLN A 115 6.49 -2.58 -1.04
C GLN A 115 7.63 -1.57 -1.23
N LEU A 116 7.37 -0.28 -1.03
CA LEU A 116 8.38 0.78 -1.11
C LEU A 116 9.47 0.60 -0.05
N ARG A 117 9.09 0.31 1.20
CA ARG A 117 10.04 0.00 2.29
C ARG A 117 10.98 -1.15 1.91
N GLY A 118 10.48 -2.18 1.23
CA GLY A 118 11.26 -3.35 0.80
C GLY A 118 12.27 -3.10 -0.34
N ARG A 119 12.34 -1.87 -0.87
CA ARG A 119 13.32 -1.46 -1.90
C ARG A 119 14.66 -1.04 -1.32
N VAL A 120 14.70 -0.73 -0.03
CA VAL A 120 15.95 -0.45 0.71
C VAL A 120 16.26 -1.61 1.66
N GLY A 121 17.48 -1.70 2.16
CA GLY A 121 17.88 -2.78 3.08
C GLY A 121 18.35 -4.06 2.40
N ARG A 122 18.72 -3.99 1.12
CA ARG A 122 19.28 -5.14 0.37
C ARG A 122 20.80 -5.24 0.41
N GLY A 123 21.47 -4.22 0.92
CA GLY A 123 22.91 -4.22 1.17
C GLY A 123 23.26 -4.62 2.60
N SER A 124 24.54 -4.52 2.95
CA SER A 124 25.04 -4.77 4.31
C SER A 124 24.82 -3.60 5.27
N ALA A 125 24.57 -2.41 4.74
CA ALA A 125 24.36 -1.21 5.52
C ALA A 125 22.93 -1.13 6.07
N ARG A 126 22.81 -0.68 7.33
CA ARG A 126 21.51 -0.46 7.97
C ARG A 126 20.71 0.56 7.16
N SER A 127 19.49 0.20 6.80
CA SER A 127 18.60 1.08 6.05
C SER A 127 17.54 1.74 6.94
N ARG A 128 17.06 2.91 6.51
CA ARG A 128 16.01 3.69 7.18
C ARG A 128 14.91 4.02 6.18
N CYS A 129 13.67 3.88 6.60
CA CYS A 129 12.50 4.32 5.85
C CYS A 129 11.79 5.41 6.64
N PHE A 130 11.65 6.59 6.05
CA PHE A 130 10.97 7.74 6.62
C PHE A 130 9.61 7.89 5.96
N LEU A 131 8.56 7.93 6.78
CA LEU A 131 7.20 8.22 6.38
C LEU A 131 6.91 9.66 6.77
N VAL A 132 6.87 10.56 5.79
CA VAL A 132 6.58 11.98 6.00
C VAL A 132 5.13 12.20 5.62
N GLY A 133 4.30 12.66 6.55
CA GLY A 133 2.89 12.92 6.29
C GLY A 133 2.28 13.76 7.39
N ALA A 134 1.18 14.44 7.08
CA ALA A 134 0.49 15.30 8.05
C ALA A 134 -0.35 14.51 9.06
N GLY A 135 -0.58 13.22 8.83
CA GLY A 135 -1.44 12.40 9.68
C GLY A 135 -2.85 12.96 9.75
N ALA A 136 -3.41 13.32 8.59
CA ALA A 136 -4.63 14.13 8.47
C ALA A 136 -5.90 13.47 9.02
N THR A 137 -5.89 12.15 9.21
CA THR A 137 -6.99 11.36 9.78
C THR A 137 -6.49 10.34 10.79
N GLU A 138 -7.35 9.92 11.73
CA GLU A 138 -7.04 8.83 12.68
C GLU A 138 -6.66 7.53 11.94
N GLU A 139 -7.36 7.22 10.85
CA GLU A 139 -7.06 6.06 10.02
C GLU A 139 -5.66 6.15 9.41
N ALA A 140 -5.26 7.31 8.88
CA ALA A 140 -3.91 7.52 8.35
C ALA A 140 -2.86 7.42 9.47
N GLN A 141 -3.16 7.90 10.68
CA GLN A 141 -2.26 7.78 11.83
C GLN A 141 -2.08 6.32 12.26
N GLU A 142 -3.14 5.52 12.36
CA GLU A 142 -3.02 4.10 12.70
C GLU A 142 -2.25 3.35 11.61
N ARG A 143 -2.53 3.66 10.33
CA ARG A 143 -1.82 3.11 9.17
C ARG A 143 -0.31 3.33 9.24
N LEU A 144 0.10 4.59 9.42
CA LEU A 144 1.51 4.96 9.52
C LEU A 144 2.15 4.40 10.80
N SER A 145 1.40 4.33 11.90
CA SER A 145 1.86 3.74 13.15
C SER A 145 2.13 2.24 13.02
N ALA A 146 1.26 1.50 12.32
CA ALA A 146 1.46 0.09 12.02
C ALA A 146 2.72 -0.14 11.18
N MET A 147 2.95 0.69 10.15
CA MET A 147 4.16 0.64 9.32
C MET A 147 5.46 0.85 10.11
N VAL A 148 5.41 1.61 11.20
CA VAL A 148 6.55 1.82 12.12
C VAL A 148 6.68 0.69 13.14
N ARG A 149 5.55 0.18 13.65
CA ARG A 149 5.49 -0.83 14.72
C ARG A 149 5.98 -2.20 14.27
N THR A 150 5.70 -2.58 13.02
CA THR A 150 6.00 -3.93 12.53
C THR A 150 6.60 -3.97 11.14
N THR A 151 7.43 -4.97 10.90
CA THR A 151 7.92 -5.33 9.57
C THR A 151 7.22 -6.54 8.97
N ASP A 152 6.36 -7.22 9.72
CA ASP A 152 5.67 -8.43 9.28
C ASP A 152 4.55 -8.07 8.28
N GLY A 153 4.64 -8.63 7.07
CA GLY A 153 3.63 -8.41 6.03
C GLY A 153 2.25 -8.96 6.40
N PHE A 154 2.17 -10.00 7.23
CA PHE A 154 0.90 -10.56 7.67
C PHE A 154 0.20 -9.63 8.67
N GLU A 155 0.92 -9.13 9.67
CA GLU A 155 0.36 -8.16 10.64
C GLU A 155 -0.07 -6.87 9.94
N LEU A 156 0.73 -6.37 8.99
CA LEU A 156 0.36 -5.22 8.17
C LEU A 156 -0.90 -5.47 7.33
N ALA A 157 -1.08 -6.69 6.80
CA ALA A 157 -2.29 -7.05 6.06
C ALA A 157 -3.52 -7.13 6.97
N GLU A 158 -3.37 -7.59 8.22
CA GLU A 158 -4.45 -7.56 9.20
C GLU A 158 -4.86 -6.13 9.57
N VAL A 159 -3.90 -5.22 9.76
CA VAL A 159 -4.21 -3.80 10.00
C VAL A 159 -4.88 -3.18 8.77
N ASP A 160 -4.43 -3.46 7.55
CA ASP A 160 -5.05 -2.92 6.33
C ASP A 160 -6.51 -3.39 6.19
N LEU A 161 -6.79 -4.66 6.52
CA LEU A 161 -8.15 -5.21 6.57
C LEU A 161 -9.01 -4.53 7.65
N ASP A 162 -8.43 -4.25 8.81
CA ASP A 162 -9.11 -3.59 9.92
C ASP A 162 -9.50 -2.15 9.58
N LEU A 163 -8.60 -1.40 8.94
CA LEU A 163 -8.85 -0.02 8.54
C LEU A 163 -9.84 0.09 7.37
N ARG A 164 -9.76 -0.82 6.38
CA ARG A 164 -10.70 -0.85 5.25
C ARG A 164 -12.08 -1.38 5.63
N GLY A 165 -12.17 -2.17 6.71
CA GLY A 165 -13.31 -3.02 7.02
C GLY A 165 -13.37 -4.26 6.12
N GLU A 166 -14.17 -5.26 6.51
CA GLU A 166 -14.24 -6.58 5.86
C GLU A 166 -14.74 -6.55 4.39
N GLY A 167 -15.14 -5.39 3.84
CA GLY A 167 -15.81 -5.32 2.54
C GLY A 167 -17.18 -6.01 2.56
N THR A 168 -17.98 -5.86 1.50
CA THR A 168 -19.23 -6.61 1.34
C THR A 168 -18.89 -8.08 1.11
N LEU A 169 -19.26 -8.94 2.05
CA LEU A 169 -19.14 -10.39 1.90
C LEU A 169 -20.23 -10.96 0.98
N MET A 170 -21.32 -10.22 0.78
CA MET A 170 -22.52 -10.62 0.05
C MET A 170 -22.83 -9.58 -1.06
N GLY A 171 -22.31 -9.79 -2.26
CA GLY A 171 -22.73 -9.08 -3.48
C GLY A 171 -22.17 -7.67 -3.71
N GLU A 172 -22.19 -7.25 -4.97
CA GLU A 172 -21.55 -6.03 -5.48
C GLU A 172 -22.21 -4.70 -5.03
N ARG A 173 -23.27 -4.73 -4.22
CA ARG A 173 -24.15 -3.55 -4.09
C ARG A 173 -23.84 -2.53 -3.02
N GLN A 174 -22.96 -2.74 -2.04
CA GLN A 174 -22.60 -1.67 -1.09
C GLN A 174 -21.15 -1.73 -0.62
N LYS A 175 -20.28 -0.99 -1.31
CA LYS A 175 -18.98 -0.59 -0.74
C LYS A 175 -19.23 0.07 0.63
N GLY A 176 -18.75 -0.56 1.70
CA GLY A 176 -18.53 0.10 2.99
C GLY A 176 -19.47 -0.24 4.15
N ARG A 177 -20.31 -1.28 4.07
CA ARG A 177 -21.04 -1.77 5.25
C ARG A 177 -20.86 -3.27 5.42
N ASN A 178 -20.40 -3.66 6.61
CA ASN A 178 -20.44 -5.05 7.05
C ASN A 178 -21.92 -5.44 7.23
N ASP A 179 -22.41 -6.43 6.49
CA ASP A 179 -23.79 -6.92 6.62
C ASP A 179 -24.05 -7.56 7.99
N LEU A 180 -22.97 -7.96 8.66
CA LEU A 180 -23.00 -8.47 10.02
C LEU A 180 -23.04 -7.31 11.02
N ARG A 181 -24.25 -7.00 11.52
CA ARG A 181 -24.45 -5.93 12.53
C ARG A 181 -23.86 -6.26 13.90
N LEU A 182 -23.63 -7.53 14.20
CA LEU A 182 -23.21 -8.02 15.54
C LEU A 182 -22.01 -8.96 15.48
N ALA A 183 -21.90 -9.77 14.42
CA ALA A 183 -20.80 -10.69 14.23
C ALA A 183 -19.64 -10.03 13.48
N SER A 184 -18.41 -10.46 13.78
CA SER A 184 -17.23 -10.13 12.96
C SER A 184 -16.62 -11.43 12.51
N LEU A 185 -16.39 -11.58 11.21
CA LEU A 185 -15.75 -12.80 10.69
C LEU A 185 -14.35 -13.01 11.28
N ARG A 186 -13.69 -11.92 11.70
CA ARG A 186 -12.37 -11.95 12.33
C ARG A 186 -12.41 -12.36 13.80
N ARG A 187 -13.24 -11.72 14.64
CA ARG A 187 -13.34 -12.05 16.07
C ARG A 187 -13.97 -13.42 16.29
N ASP A 188 -14.95 -13.75 15.44
CA ASP A 188 -15.81 -14.91 15.62
C ASP A 188 -15.38 -16.06 14.69
N ARG A 189 -14.10 -16.12 14.26
CA ARG A 189 -13.55 -17.13 13.32
C ARG A 189 -13.97 -18.56 13.66
N GLU A 190 -13.91 -18.93 14.94
CA GLU A 190 -14.33 -20.26 15.39
C GLU A 190 -15.84 -20.50 15.16
N TRP A 191 -16.67 -19.50 15.44
CA TRP A 191 -18.11 -19.57 15.21
C TRP A 191 -18.46 -19.59 13.73
N VAL A 192 -17.73 -18.85 12.90
CA VAL A 192 -17.87 -18.88 11.44
C VAL A 192 -17.55 -20.26 10.90
N ALA A 193 -16.47 -20.90 11.36
CA ALA A 193 -16.11 -22.26 10.95
C ALA A 193 -17.19 -23.27 11.35
N ARG A 194 -17.74 -23.15 12.57
CA ARG A 194 -18.85 -24.00 13.04
C ARG A 194 -20.15 -23.77 12.27
N ALA A 195 -20.49 -22.50 12.01
CA ALA A 195 -21.67 -22.14 11.22
C ALA A 195 -21.56 -22.69 9.79
N ARG A 196 -20.37 -22.61 9.17
CA ARG A 196 -20.10 -23.19 7.85
C ARG A 196 -20.24 -24.71 7.84
N ALA A 197 -19.69 -25.40 8.85
CA ALA A 197 -19.82 -26.84 8.96
C ALA A 197 -21.29 -27.27 9.14
N ALA A 198 -22.06 -26.53 9.95
CA ALA A 198 -23.49 -26.77 10.13
C ALA A 198 -24.28 -26.52 8.83
N ALA A 199 -23.97 -25.43 8.12
CA ALA A 199 -24.60 -25.11 6.84
C ALA A 199 -24.35 -26.21 5.80
N PHE A 200 -23.11 -26.69 5.67
CA PHE A 200 -22.81 -27.81 4.77
C PHE A 200 -23.54 -29.09 5.17
N SER A 201 -23.56 -29.45 6.46
CA SER A 201 -24.31 -30.63 6.91
C SER A 201 -25.79 -30.55 6.56
N ILE A 202 -26.41 -29.39 6.71
CA ILE A 202 -27.84 -29.19 6.37
C ILE A 202 -28.07 -29.33 4.86
N VAL A 203 -27.21 -28.71 4.04
CA VAL A 203 -27.35 -28.72 2.57
C VAL A 203 -26.98 -30.08 1.97
N ASP A 204 -25.98 -30.77 2.51
CA ASP A 204 -25.56 -32.10 2.04
C ASP A 204 -26.66 -33.15 2.30
N ASP A 205 -27.35 -33.05 3.44
CA ASP A 205 -28.46 -33.95 3.81
C ASP A 205 -29.80 -33.57 3.14
N ASP A 206 -30.04 -32.27 2.90
CA ASP A 206 -31.27 -31.73 2.32
C ASP A 206 -30.96 -30.58 1.33
N PRO A 207 -30.54 -30.91 0.10
CA PRO A 207 -30.10 -29.91 -0.89
C PRO A 207 -31.18 -28.92 -1.31
N GLU A 208 -32.46 -29.33 -1.25
CA GLU A 208 -33.61 -28.47 -1.58
C GLU A 208 -34.12 -27.68 -0.36
N LEU A 209 -33.49 -27.87 0.81
CA LEU A 209 -33.91 -27.31 2.10
C LEU A 209 -35.40 -27.57 2.39
N ALA A 210 -35.92 -28.71 1.94
CA ALA A 210 -37.34 -29.07 2.05
C ALA A 210 -37.79 -29.26 3.51
N GLY A 211 -36.88 -29.72 4.38
CA GLY A 211 -37.07 -29.80 5.83
C GLY A 211 -36.89 -28.46 6.55
N HIS A 212 -36.39 -27.43 5.86
CA HIS A 212 -36.04 -26.12 6.43
C HIS A 212 -36.64 -24.96 5.62
N PRO A 213 -37.98 -24.86 5.49
CA PRO A 213 -38.62 -23.89 4.60
C PRO A 213 -38.30 -22.42 4.94
N ALA A 214 -38.18 -22.08 6.22
CA ALA A 214 -37.81 -20.71 6.61
C ALA A 214 -36.35 -20.36 6.25
N LEU A 215 -35.44 -21.34 6.29
CA LEU A 215 -34.05 -21.15 5.88
C LEU A 215 -33.97 -21.02 4.36
N ARG A 216 -34.75 -21.82 3.64
CA ARG A 216 -34.89 -21.74 2.19
C ARG A 216 -35.36 -20.35 1.75
N ASP A 217 -36.44 -19.83 2.35
CA ASP A 217 -36.97 -18.51 2.04
C ASP A 217 -35.92 -17.39 2.26
N GLU A 218 -35.15 -17.48 3.35
CA GLU A 218 -34.08 -16.52 3.65
C GLU A 218 -32.93 -16.61 2.64
N VAL A 219 -32.53 -17.83 2.25
CA VAL A 219 -31.47 -18.06 1.24
C VAL A 219 -31.92 -17.54 -0.13
N GLU A 220 -33.17 -17.79 -0.54
CA GLU A 220 -33.74 -17.28 -1.79
C GLU A 220 -33.82 -15.74 -1.78
N LEU A 221 -34.19 -15.14 -0.64
CA LEU A 221 -34.20 -13.67 -0.47
C LEU A 221 -32.80 -13.07 -0.55
N LEU A 222 -31.81 -13.76 0.00
CA LEU A 222 -30.43 -13.29 0.14
C LEU A 222 -29.62 -13.43 -1.16
N LEU A 223 -29.86 -14.49 -1.95
CA LEU A 223 -29.20 -14.72 -3.24
C LEU A 223 -29.89 -14.00 -4.41
N GLY A 224 -31.17 -13.64 -4.30
CA GLY A 224 -31.91 -12.99 -5.38
C GLY A 224 -32.06 -13.83 -6.67
N ALA A 225 -32.92 -13.40 -7.58
CA ALA A 225 -33.20 -14.14 -8.82
C ALA A 225 -32.07 -14.11 -9.86
N ASP A 226 -31.10 -13.18 -9.74
CA ASP A 226 -30.06 -12.92 -10.75
C ASP A 226 -28.70 -13.60 -10.44
N GLU A 227 -28.50 -14.14 -9.23
CA GLU A 227 -27.17 -14.57 -8.77
C GLU A 227 -26.97 -16.11 -8.76
N ALA A 228 -28.04 -16.88 -8.85
CA ALA A 228 -27.99 -18.34 -9.00
C ALA A 228 -27.23 -18.79 -10.26
N ASP A 229 -27.31 -18.01 -11.35
CA ASP A 229 -26.64 -18.28 -12.62
C ASP A 229 -25.12 -17.96 -12.63
N ASN A 230 -24.65 -17.14 -11.68
CA ASN A 230 -23.23 -16.75 -11.59
C ASN A 230 -22.42 -17.69 -10.69
N LEU A 231 -23.06 -18.29 -9.67
CA LEU A 231 -22.41 -19.27 -8.79
C LEU A 231 -22.13 -20.62 -9.49
N LEU A 232 -22.90 -20.96 -10.53
CA LEU A 232 -22.76 -22.19 -11.31
C LEU A 232 -21.75 -22.07 -12.48
N LYS A 233 -21.11 -20.92 -12.66
CA LYS A 233 -20.14 -20.65 -13.75
C LYS A 233 -18.67 -20.63 -13.33
N SER A 234 -18.33 -21.05 -12.11
CA SER A 234 -16.94 -21.27 -11.69
C SER A 234 -16.54 -22.74 -11.71
#